data_AF-X0W3F2-F1
#
_entry.id   AF-X0W3F2-F1
#
_cell.length_a   1.000
_cell.length_b   1.000
_cell.length_c   1.000
_cell.angle_alpha   90.00
_cell.angle_beta   90.00
_cell.angle_gamma   90.00
#
_symmetry.space_group_name_H-M   'P 1'
#
loop_
_entity.id
_entity.type
_entity.pdbx_description
1 polymer ?
#
loop_
_entity_poly.entity_id
_entity_poly.type
_entity_poly.pdbx_seq_one_letter_code
_entity_poly.pdbx_strand_id
1 'polypeptide(L)'
;SCNVAAESGDGQALLDQLAALTGADVFASNDLTGAHGDWNLEAASAGDADELAAGIDTVLDVEELADYTGTLAAPVIHNGDYVIVYQGVDADGKGVFAQRYDVDGNTLGAEFQVNTSTAGDQKAPVMERHTDGSFVIVWQGVDAGKSGVYGQRYDAAGNTAGAEFLVNTSTAGDQKTPGIEMHTDGSFVVVWEGVDADGDGVYFQRYDATGNTLGGETLVNTSTAGDQNTPGIEMHTDGSFVVVWEGVDADKNGVYGQR
;
A
#
# COMPACT_ATOMS: atom_id res chain seq x y z
N SER A 1 -5.99 12.93 -34.36
CA SER A 1 -5.32 11.66 -34.72
C SER A 1 -3.82 11.91 -34.83
N CYS A 2 -3.06 11.62 -33.78
CA CYS A 2 -1.60 11.67 -33.82
C CYS A 2 -1.11 10.42 -34.55
N ASN A 3 -0.51 10.56 -35.74
CA ASN A 3 0.06 9.44 -36.48
C ASN A 3 1.51 9.28 -36.04
N VAL A 4 1.80 8.25 -35.25
CA VAL A 4 3.13 8.06 -34.68
C VAL A 4 4.17 7.60 -35.72
N ALA A 5 3.71 7.07 -36.85
CA ALA A 5 4.55 6.67 -37.98
C ALA A 5 4.74 7.79 -39.04
N ALA A 6 4.26 9.01 -38.79
CA ALA A 6 4.50 10.12 -39.69
C ALA A 6 6.01 10.46 -39.70
N GLU A 7 6.59 10.65 -40.89
CA GLU A 7 7.99 11.09 -41.06
C GLU A 7 8.29 12.45 -40.40
N SER A 8 7.28 13.13 -39.86
CA SER A 8 7.42 14.38 -39.10
C SER A 8 8.09 14.20 -37.73
N GLY A 9 8.15 12.98 -37.18
CA GLY A 9 8.79 12.68 -35.89
C GLY A 9 7.96 13.05 -34.66
N ASP A 10 6.78 13.65 -34.84
CA ASP A 10 5.92 14.14 -33.74
C ASP A 10 5.44 13.00 -32.82
N GLY A 11 5.26 11.80 -33.38
CA GLY A 11 4.86 10.64 -32.59
C GLY A 11 5.96 10.07 -31.72
N GLN A 12 7.19 10.06 -32.20
CA GLN A 12 8.32 9.64 -31.38
C GLN A 12 8.52 10.62 -30.22
N ALA A 13 8.38 11.93 -30.47
CA ALA A 13 8.41 12.93 -29.41
C ALA A 13 7.30 12.74 -28.37
N LEU A 14 6.11 12.28 -28.78
CA LEU A 14 5.03 11.94 -27.86
C LEU A 14 5.35 10.71 -27.00
N LEU A 15 5.90 9.64 -27.60
CA LEU A 15 6.33 8.45 -26.87
C LEU A 15 7.44 8.77 -25.86
N ASP A 16 8.42 9.58 -26.27
CA ASP A 16 9.53 10.00 -25.42
C ASP A 16 9.05 10.87 -24.24
N GLN A 17 8.05 11.73 -24.47
CA GLN A 17 7.42 12.52 -23.41
C GLN A 17 6.62 11.65 -22.45
N LEU A 18 5.90 10.65 -22.96
CA LEU A 18 5.16 9.70 -22.12
C LEU A 18 6.10 8.88 -21.25
N ALA A 19 7.16 8.32 -21.83
CA ALA A 19 8.18 7.57 -21.11
C ALA A 19 8.88 8.44 -20.04
N ALA A 20 9.18 9.70 -20.35
CA ALA A 20 9.77 10.63 -19.39
C ALA A 20 8.80 11.00 -18.24
N LEU A 21 7.49 11.00 -18.51
CA LEU A 21 6.46 11.33 -17.53
C LEU A 21 6.14 10.14 -16.60
N THR A 22 6.11 8.93 -17.14
CA THR A 22 5.69 7.72 -16.41
C THR A 22 6.86 6.91 -15.85
N GLY A 23 8.07 7.10 -16.37
CA GLY A 23 9.22 6.26 -16.06
C GLY A 23 9.11 4.84 -16.61
N ALA A 24 8.13 4.57 -17.47
CA ALA A 24 7.94 3.28 -18.15
C ALA A 24 8.47 3.35 -19.58
N ASP A 25 8.95 2.23 -20.10
CA ASP A 25 9.21 2.10 -21.54
C ASP A 25 7.87 2.03 -22.28
N VAL A 26 7.66 2.96 -23.22
CA VAL A 26 6.41 3.07 -24.00
C VAL A 26 6.72 2.76 -25.46
N PHE A 27 6.03 1.77 -26.02
CA PHE A 27 6.17 1.38 -27.43
C PHE A 27 4.84 1.51 -28.16
N ALA A 28 4.91 1.79 -29.45
CA ALA A 28 3.80 1.66 -30.37
C ALA A 28 4.21 0.68 -31.48
N SER A 29 3.36 -0.29 -31.81
CA SER A 29 3.62 -1.24 -32.89
C SER A 29 3.76 -0.52 -34.23
N ASN A 30 4.66 -1.00 -35.09
CA ASN A 30 4.83 -0.53 -36.47
C ASN A 30 4.16 -1.46 -37.50
N ASP A 31 3.18 -2.26 -37.07
CA ASP A 31 2.49 -3.20 -37.96
C ASP A 31 1.72 -2.46 -39.08
N LEU A 32 2.15 -2.72 -40.32
CA LEU A 32 1.54 -2.21 -41.55
C LEU A 32 0.65 -3.27 -42.23
N THR A 33 0.35 -4.39 -41.56
CA THR A 33 -0.23 -5.59 -42.18
C THR A 33 -1.37 -6.23 -41.38
N GLY A 34 -2.51 -5.56 -41.25
CA GLY A 34 -3.72 -6.24 -40.77
C GLY A 34 -5.01 -5.45 -40.96
N ALA A 35 -5.98 -6.00 -41.69
CA ALA A 35 -7.32 -5.44 -41.76
C ALA A 35 -7.94 -5.42 -40.35
N HIS A 36 -8.44 -4.25 -39.93
CA HIS A 36 -8.83 -3.87 -38.55
C HIS A 36 -7.71 -3.38 -37.64
N GLY A 37 -6.84 -2.49 -38.13
CA GLY A 37 -5.89 -1.73 -37.31
C GLY A 37 -6.59 -0.91 -36.24
N ASP A 38 -6.69 -1.49 -35.05
CA ASP A 38 -6.93 -0.78 -33.80
C ASP A 38 -5.57 -0.44 -33.20
N TRP A 39 -5.36 0.86 -32.98
CA TRP A 39 -4.14 1.39 -32.39
C TRP A 39 -4.33 1.42 -30.87
N ASN A 40 -4.13 0.27 -30.23
CA ASN A 40 -4.13 0.22 -28.78
C ASN A 40 -2.75 0.63 -28.26
N LEU A 41 -2.73 1.64 -27.40
CA LEU A 41 -1.57 1.96 -26.58
C LEU A 41 -1.40 0.82 -25.58
N GLU A 42 -0.39 -0.01 -25.78
CA GLU A 42 -0.06 -1.11 -24.88
C GLU A 42 0.93 -0.58 -23.83
N ALA A 43 0.43 -0.33 -22.61
CA ALA A 43 1.29 -0.13 -21.45
C ALA A 43 1.58 -1.52 -20.85
N ALA A 44 2.84 -1.93 -20.85
CA ALA A 44 3.27 -3.17 -20.20
C ALA A 44 4.19 -2.85 -19.02
N SER A 45 3.77 -3.22 -17.82
CA SER A 45 4.70 -3.46 -16.70
C SER A 45 5.17 -4.90 -16.80
N ALA A 46 6.41 -5.10 -17.25
CA ALA A 46 7.19 -6.35 -17.28
C ALA A 46 6.39 -7.68 -17.24
N GLY A 47 6.14 -8.27 -18.42
CA GLY A 47 5.61 -9.63 -18.60
C GLY A 47 5.10 -9.84 -20.03
N ASP A 48 5.29 -11.05 -20.60
CA ASP A 48 4.95 -11.38 -22.00
C ASP A 48 3.53 -10.93 -22.39
N ALA A 49 3.43 -10.17 -23.48
CA ALA A 49 2.23 -9.47 -23.97
C ALA A 49 1.07 -10.38 -24.44
N ASP A 50 1.20 -11.70 -24.31
CA ASP A 50 0.29 -12.67 -24.95
C ASP A 50 -0.97 -13.03 -24.13
N GLU A 51 -1.14 -12.54 -22.89
CA GLU A 51 -2.24 -13.02 -22.01
C GLU A 51 -3.28 -11.99 -21.53
N LEU A 52 -3.22 -10.71 -21.93
CA LEU A 52 -4.12 -9.67 -21.40
C LEU A 52 -5.12 -9.04 -22.39
N ALA A 53 -5.50 -9.75 -23.46
CA ALA A 53 -6.35 -9.19 -24.53
C ALA A 53 -7.86 -9.51 -24.40
N ALA A 54 -8.43 -9.52 -23.19
CA ALA A 54 -9.87 -9.75 -23.02
C ALA A 54 -10.49 -8.85 -21.94
N GLY A 55 -10.89 -7.64 -22.34
CA GLY A 55 -12.05 -6.98 -21.71
C GLY A 55 -11.88 -5.59 -21.11
N ILE A 56 -10.85 -4.80 -21.48
CA ILE A 56 -10.75 -3.41 -21.05
C ILE A 56 -11.20 -2.49 -22.21
N ASP A 57 -12.47 -2.11 -22.20
CA ASP A 57 -13.06 -1.08 -23.06
C ASP A 57 -13.09 0.25 -22.32
N THR A 58 -11.92 0.86 -22.13
CA THR A 58 -11.81 2.24 -21.66
C THR A 58 -10.95 3.02 -22.64
N VAL A 59 -11.60 3.63 -23.62
CA VAL A 59 -11.00 4.63 -24.49
C VAL A 59 -10.75 5.88 -23.64
N LEU A 60 -9.48 6.25 -23.46
CA LEU A 60 -9.10 7.54 -22.86
C LEU A 60 -9.54 8.67 -23.80
N ASP A 61 -10.45 9.52 -23.33
CA ASP A 61 -10.88 10.72 -24.05
C ASP A 61 -9.77 11.77 -23.98
N VAL A 62 -9.15 12.03 -25.13
CA VAL A 62 -7.98 12.90 -25.27
C VAL A 62 -8.34 14.37 -25.13
N GLU A 63 -9.61 14.73 -25.29
CA GLU A 63 -10.10 16.11 -25.12
C GLU A 63 -10.29 16.45 -23.63
N GLU A 64 -10.62 15.46 -22.79
CA GLU A 64 -10.76 15.61 -21.34
C GLU A 64 -9.40 15.76 -20.63
N LEU A 65 -8.34 15.20 -21.20
CA LEU A 65 -6.96 15.34 -20.72
C LEU A 65 -6.33 16.72 -21.03
N ALA A 66 -6.80 17.40 -22.08
CA ALA A 66 -6.25 18.70 -22.50
C ALA A 66 -6.63 19.84 -21.53
N ASP A 67 -7.77 19.72 -20.84
CA ASP A 67 -8.27 20.67 -19.84
C ASP A 67 -8.00 20.21 -18.40
N TYR A 68 -7.32 19.07 -18.21
CA TYR A 68 -6.98 18.56 -16.89
C TYR A 68 -5.83 19.36 -16.27
N THR A 69 -6.16 20.27 -15.35
CA THR A 69 -5.17 21.03 -14.55
C THR A 69 -4.79 20.33 -13.24
N GLY A 70 -5.21 19.09 -13.04
CA GLY A 70 -4.83 18.29 -11.89
C GLY A 70 -3.43 17.70 -12.06
N THR A 71 -2.80 17.32 -10.95
CA THR A 71 -1.66 16.41 -11.02
C THR A 71 -2.24 15.01 -11.15
N LEU A 72 -2.04 14.36 -12.30
CA LEU A 72 -2.20 12.90 -12.34
C LEU A 72 -1.11 12.37 -11.42
N ALA A 73 -1.49 11.93 -10.22
CA ALA A 73 -0.60 11.14 -9.41
C ALA A 73 -0.32 9.89 -10.23
N ALA A 74 0.88 9.82 -10.84
CA ALA A 74 1.35 8.54 -11.34
C ALA A 74 1.25 7.59 -10.14
N PRO A 75 0.61 6.41 -10.27
CA PRO A 75 0.78 5.39 -9.25
C PRO A 75 2.29 5.26 -9.04
N VAL A 76 2.72 5.18 -7.77
CA VAL A 76 4.14 4.94 -7.47
C VAL A 76 4.43 3.54 -8.00
N ILE A 77 4.82 3.45 -9.27
CA ILE A 77 5.30 2.21 -9.84
C ILE A 77 6.67 2.03 -9.20
N HIS A 78 6.72 1.15 -8.20
CA HIS A 78 7.99 0.64 -7.70
C HIS A 78 8.61 -0.18 -8.84
N ASN A 79 9.26 0.50 -9.81
CA ASN A 79 10.04 -0.08 -10.90
C ASN A 79 11.32 -0.76 -10.36
N GLY A 80 11.17 -1.60 -9.34
CA GLY A 80 12.28 -2.17 -8.59
C GLY A 80 11.82 -3.29 -7.67
N ASP A 81 12.78 -3.76 -6.87
CA ASP A 81 12.64 -4.80 -5.86
C ASP A 81 11.30 -4.77 -5.13
N TYR A 82 10.81 -5.89 -4.61
CA TYR A 82 9.61 -5.97 -3.79
C TYR A 82 9.84 -6.79 -2.53
N VAL A 83 8.94 -6.66 -1.55
CA VAL A 83 8.98 -7.43 -0.30
C VAL A 83 7.63 -8.12 -0.16
N ILE A 84 7.66 -9.42 0.13
CA ILE A 84 6.46 -10.17 0.50
C ILE A 84 6.51 -10.39 2.01
N VAL A 85 5.39 -10.12 2.67
CA VAL A 85 5.19 -10.37 4.09
C VAL A 85 4.06 -11.36 4.28
N TYR A 86 4.26 -12.34 5.15
CA TYR A 86 3.31 -13.42 5.36
C TYR A 86 3.39 -13.99 6.78
N GLN A 87 2.37 -14.77 7.14
CA GLN A 87 2.40 -15.58 8.34
C GLN A 87 3.05 -16.93 8.05
N GLY A 88 3.98 -17.33 8.91
CA GLY A 88 4.64 -18.64 8.88
C GLY A 88 4.55 -19.33 10.25
N VAL A 89 5.02 -20.57 10.34
CA VAL A 89 5.11 -21.27 11.63
C VAL A 89 6.41 -20.88 12.32
N ASP A 90 6.33 -20.43 13.57
CA ASP A 90 7.49 -20.13 14.41
C ASP A 90 7.60 -21.13 15.59
N ALA A 91 8.40 -20.80 16.60
CA ALA A 91 8.68 -21.69 17.73
C ALA A 91 7.47 -21.97 18.65
N ASP A 92 6.43 -21.12 18.66
CA ASP A 92 5.28 -21.22 19.57
C ASP A 92 3.92 -21.15 18.85
N GLY A 93 3.90 -20.93 17.54
CA GLY A 93 2.66 -20.83 16.78
C GLY A 93 2.88 -20.18 15.42
N LYS A 94 2.18 -19.07 15.18
CA LYS A 94 2.36 -18.25 13.97
C LYS A 94 3.33 -17.09 14.23
N GLY A 95 4.33 -16.95 13.37
CA GLY A 95 5.18 -15.77 13.29
C GLY A 95 4.91 -14.95 12.03
N VAL A 96 5.46 -13.74 11.98
CA VAL A 96 5.49 -12.88 10.78
C VAL A 96 6.84 -13.02 10.12
N PHE A 97 6.84 -13.29 8.82
CA PHE A 97 8.04 -13.47 8.01
C PHE A 97 8.01 -12.53 6.82
N ALA A 98 9.20 -12.19 6.32
CA ALA A 98 9.37 -11.39 5.14
C ALA A 98 10.47 -11.94 4.24
N GLN A 99 10.30 -11.77 2.94
CA GLN A 99 11.33 -12.05 1.95
C GLN A 99 11.39 -10.94 0.91
N ARG A 100 12.61 -10.52 0.58
CA ARG A 100 12.86 -9.50 -0.44
C ARG A 100 13.17 -10.16 -1.78
N TYR A 101 12.76 -9.52 -2.85
CA TYR A 101 12.95 -9.95 -4.21
C TYR A 101 13.38 -8.79 -5.09
N ASP A 102 14.19 -9.05 -6.11
CA ASP A 102 14.43 -8.07 -7.17
C ASP A 102 13.23 -8.03 -8.14
N VAL A 103 13.30 -7.11 -9.12
CA VAL A 103 12.26 -6.96 -10.15
C VAL A 103 12.05 -8.22 -10.99
N ASP A 104 13.06 -9.09 -11.10
CA ASP A 104 13.00 -10.34 -11.84
C ASP A 104 12.48 -11.52 -10.98
N GLY A 105 12.16 -11.26 -9.71
CA GLY A 105 11.69 -12.26 -8.75
C GLY A 105 12.80 -13.13 -8.15
N ASN A 106 14.08 -12.74 -8.28
CA ASN A 106 15.16 -13.41 -7.57
C ASN A 106 15.19 -12.93 -6.12
N THR A 107 15.52 -13.83 -5.19
CA THR A 107 15.60 -13.49 -3.77
C THR A 107 16.76 -12.52 -3.47
N LEU A 108 16.46 -11.42 -2.79
CA LEU A 108 17.44 -10.49 -2.25
C LEU A 108 17.73 -10.80 -0.78
N GLY A 109 18.66 -11.72 -0.59
CA GLY A 109 18.97 -12.25 0.75
C GLY A 109 18.06 -13.41 1.13
N ALA A 110 18.11 -13.77 2.41
CA ALA A 110 17.31 -14.85 2.98
C ALA A 110 16.00 -14.33 3.56
N GLU A 111 14.99 -15.18 3.56
CA GLU A 111 13.79 -15.00 4.39
C GLU A 111 14.21 -14.73 5.83
N PHE A 112 13.50 -13.82 6.48
CA PHE A 112 13.72 -13.49 7.88
C PHE A 112 12.41 -13.37 8.64
N GLN A 113 12.47 -13.71 9.93
CA GLN A 113 11.37 -13.47 10.85
C GLN A 113 11.34 -11.99 11.25
N VAL A 114 10.16 -11.37 11.14
CA VAL A 114 9.94 -9.95 11.43
C VAL A 114 9.80 -9.72 12.93
N ASN A 115 9.03 -10.56 13.62
CA ASN A 115 8.80 -10.46 15.06
C ASN A 115 9.93 -11.10 15.89
N THR A 116 10.31 -10.45 16.98
CA THR A 116 11.33 -10.91 17.93
C THR A 116 10.70 -11.78 19.00
N SER A 117 9.51 -11.38 19.48
CA SER A 117 8.74 -12.17 20.44
C SER A 117 7.99 -13.27 19.69
N THR A 118 8.28 -14.52 20.02
CA THR A 118 7.55 -15.68 19.48
C THR A 118 6.41 -16.10 20.39
N ALA A 119 6.08 -15.36 21.46
CA ALA A 119 5.07 -15.80 22.41
C ALA A 119 3.66 -15.65 21.81
N GLY A 120 2.95 -16.75 21.65
CA GLY A 120 1.62 -16.76 21.01
C GLY A 120 1.65 -16.35 19.54
N ASP A 121 0.46 -16.33 18.92
CA ASP A 121 0.36 -16.08 17.48
C ASP A 121 0.53 -14.60 17.12
N GLN A 122 1.34 -14.36 16.09
CA GLN A 122 1.45 -13.12 15.35
C GLN A 122 0.65 -13.20 14.04
N LYS A 123 -0.19 -12.20 13.76
CA LYS A 123 -1.28 -12.27 12.78
C LYS A 123 -1.47 -11.00 11.98
N ALA A 124 -2.14 -11.14 10.84
CA ALA A 124 -2.55 -10.05 9.96
C ALA A 124 -1.43 -9.05 9.68
N PRO A 125 -0.26 -9.51 9.20
CA PRO A 125 0.81 -8.58 8.88
C PRO A 125 0.44 -7.78 7.63
N VAL A 126 0.70 -6.49 7.68
CA VAL A 126 0.60 -5.56 6.55
C VAL A 126 1.86 -4.71 6.52
N MET A 127 2.16 -4.12 5.37
CA MET A 127 3.39 -3.35 5.20
C MET A 127 3.18 -2.14 4.31
N GLU A 128 4.00 -1.13 4.53
CA GLU A 128 4.15 -0.02 3.60
C GLU A 128 5.61 0.28 3.30
N ARG A 129 5.86 0.74 2.08
CA ARG A 129 7.22 0.98 1.58
C ARG A 129 7.39 2.40 1.09
N HIS A 130 8.47 3.01 1.54
CA HIS A 130 8.91 4.32 1.08
C HIS A 130 9.65 4.25 -0.27
N THR A 131 9.68 5.37 -1.00
CA THR A 131 10.34 5.48 -2.31
C THR A 131 11.85 5.26 -2.26
N ASP A 132 12.49 5.46 -1.10
CA ASP A 132 13.93 5.16 -0.91
C ASP A 132 14.22 3.67 -0.68
N GLY A 133 13.19 2.83 -0.65
CA GLY A 133 13.28 1.39 -0.42
C GLY A 133 13.11 0.97 1.04
N SER A 134 13.12 1.90 2.00
CA SER A 134 12.80 1.59 3.40
C SER A 134 11.34 1.18 3.54
N PHE A 135 11.02 0.40 4.56
CA PHE A 135 9.66 -0.11 4.74
C PHE A 135 9.33 -0.32 6.21
N VAL A 136 8.04 -0.36 6.51
CA VAL A 136 7.49 -0.62 7.84
C VAL A 136 6.52 -1.77 7.74
N ILE A 137 6.67 -2.76 8.62
CA ILE A 137 5.74 -3.88 8.74
C ILE A 137 5.03 -3.73 10.08
N VAL A 138 3.71 -3.85 10.07
CA VAL A 138 2.89 -3.87 11.28
C VAL A 138 2.04 -5.14 11.32
N TRP A 139 1.77 -5.63 12.53
CA TRP A 139 1.05 -6.88 12.73
C TRP A 139 0.32 -6.88 14.07
N GLN A 140 -0.69 -7.75 14.19
CA GLN A 140 -1.31 -8.07 15.47
C GLN A 140 -0.48 -9.13 16.19
N GLY A 141 -0.23 -8.95 17.48
CA GLY A 141 0.64 -9.84 18.25
C GLY A 141 0.34 -9.90 19.73
N VAL A 142 1.04 -10.80 20.41
CA VAL A 142 1.16 -10.80 21.86
C VAL A 142 2.64 -10.69 22.23
N ASP A 143 2.97 -9.71 23.08
CA ASP A 143 4.29 -9.65 23.70
C ASP A 143 4.20 -9.28 25.18
N ALA A 144 4.94 -10.00 26.02
CA ALA A 144 4.94 -9.86 27.48
C ALA A 144 3.53 -9.83 28.11
N GLY A 145 2.57 -10.56 27.52
CA GLY A 145 1.19 -10.63 27.98
C GLY A 145 0.28 -9.48 27.52
N LYS A 146 0.74 -8.66 26.56
CA LYS A 146 -0.04 -7.59 25.94
C LYS A 146 -0.47 -8.00 24.55
N SER A 147 -1.77 -8.17 24.33
CA SER A 147 -2.36 -8.24 22.99
C SER A 147 -2.32 -6.83 22.39
N GLY A 148 -1.77 -6.69 21.19
CA GLY A 148 -1.43 -5.37 20.65
C GLY A 148 -1.18 -5.36 19.15
N VAL A 149 -1.07 -4.16 18.61
CA VAL A 149 -0.51 -3.92 17.28
C VAL A 149 0.96 -3.56 17.46
N TYR A 150 1.83 -4.27 16.76
CA TYR A 150 3.28 -4.11 16.82
C TYR A 150 3.80 -3.66 15.46
N GLY A 151 4.96 -3.02 15.45
CA GLY A 151 5.63 -2.60 14.23
C GLY A 151 7.15 -2.75 14.29
N GLN A 152 7.75 -2.93 13.11
CA GLN A 152 9.20 -2.91 12.91
C GLN A 152 9.52 -2.13 11.63
N ARG A 153 10.49 -1.23 11.74
CA ARG A 153 11.00 -0.45 10.61
C ARG A 153 12.25 -1.10 10.02
N TYR A 154 12.43 -0.97 8.72
CA TYR A 154 13.56 -1.52 7.99
C TYR A 154 14.15 -0.48 7.04
N ASP A 155 15.47 -0.54 6.86
CA ASP A 155 16.13 0.18 5.77
C ASP A 155 15.92 -0.52 4.42
N ALA A 156 16.36 0.11 3.33
CA ALA A 156 16.23 -0.45 1.98
C ALA A 156 16.99 -1.77 1.76
N ALA A 157 17.98 -2.08 2.62
CA ALA A 157 18.70 -3.34 2.60
C ALA A 157 18.02 -4.44 3.45
N GLY A 158 16.91 -4.11 4.12
CA GLY A 158 16.20 -5.04 5.00
C GLY A 158 16.83 -5.18 6.39
N ASN A 159 17.74 -4.29 6.79
CA ASN A 159 18.22 -4.25 8.17
C ASN A 159 17.20 -3.51 9.05
N THR A 160 17.08 -3.91 10.30
CA THR A 160 16.19 -3.24 11.26
C THR A 160 16.62 -1.79 11.51
N ALA A 161 15.69 -0.87 11.34
CA ALA A 161 15.85 0.56 11.60
C ALA A 161 15.24 0.93 12.95
N GLY A 162 15.94 0.55 14.04
CA GLY A 162 15.43 0.66 15.40
C GLY A 162 14.84 -0.65 15.92
N ALA A 163 14.28 -0.61 17.13
CA ALA A 163 13.67 -1.78 17.77
C ALA A 163 12.19 -1.92 17.40
N GLU A 164 11.65 -3.11 17.63
CA GLU A 164 10.21 -3.35 17.59
C GLU A 164 9.50 -2.44 18.57
N PHE A 165 8.34 -1.95 18.17
CA PHE A 165 7.56 -1.02 18.96
C PHE A 165 6.10 -1.44 19.02
N LEU A 166 5.47 -1.18 20.17
CA LEU A 166 4.03 -1.30 20.34
C LEU A 166 3.38 -0.03 19.77
N VAL A 167 2.40 -0.22 18.90
CA VAL A 167 1.69 0.87 18.22
C VAL A 167 0.66 1.49 19.16
N ASN A 168 -0.19 0.65 19.75
CA ASN A 168 -1.24 1.07 20.67
C ASN A 168 -0.67 1.43 22.04
N THR A 169 -1.29 2.42 22.68
CA THR A 169 -1.03 2.79 24.08
C THR A 169 -2.03 2.11 25.03
N SER A 170 -3.28 1.95 24.59
CA SER A 170 -4.30 1.18 25.31
C SER A 170 -4.08 -0.32 25.11
N THR A 171 -3.85 -1.05 26.20
CA THR A 171 -3.68 -2.52 26.16
C THR A 171 -4.88 -3.26 26.76
N ALA A 172 -6.01 -2.57 26.91
CA ALA A 172 -7.24 -3.19 27.38
C ALA A 172 -7.90 -3.94 26.21
N GLY A 173 -8.21 -5.21 26.43
CA GLY A 173 -8.79 -6.07 25.39
C GLY A 173 -7.86 -6.33 24.21
N ASP A 174 -8.43 -6.78 23.10
CA ASP A 174 -7.70 -7.09 21.88
C ASP A 174 -7.50 -5.85 21.01
N GLN A 175 -6.37 -5.81 20.34
CA GLN A 175 -6.05 -4.84 19.30
C GLN A 175 -5.73 -5.64 18.04
N LYS A 176 -6.45 -5.40 16.94
CA LYS A 176 -6.46 -6.31 15.78
C LYS A 176 -6.57 -5.56 14.45
N THR A 177 -6.43 -6.32 13.36
CA THR A 177 -6.64 -5.87 11.96
C THR A 177 -5.94 -4.54 11.62
N PRO A 178 -4.60 -4.47 11.78
CA PRO A 178 -3.89 -3.24 11.49
C PRO A 178 -3.93 -2.90 9.99
N GLY A 179 -3.99 -1.59 9.72
CA GLY A 179 -3.69 -0.98 8.42
C GLY A 179 -2.57 0.05 8.60
N ILE A 180 -1.81 0.34 7.55
CA ILE A 180 -0.74 1.32 7.57
C ILE A 180 -0.71 2.07 6.24
N GLU A 181 -0.43 3.36 6.30
CA GLU A 181 -0.16 4.18 5.13
C GLU A 181 1.06 5.07 5.37
N MET A 182 1.89 5.27 4.34
CA MET A 182 3.13 6.04 4.43
C MET A 182 3.18 7.21 3.46
N HIS A 183 3.56 8.37 3.99
CA HIS A 183 3.76 9.58 3.21
C HIS A 183 5.12 9.60 2.52
N THR A 184 5.27 10.44 1.49
CA THR A 184 6.51 10.60 0.71
C THR A 184 7.67 11.23 1.48
N ASP A 185 7.44 11.71 2.70
CA ASP A 185 8.51 12.17 3.61
C ASP A 185 8.94 11.09 4.61
N GLY A 186 8.36 9.89 4.51
CA GLY A 186 8.60 8.73 5.37
C GLY A 186 7.77 8.71 6.66
N SER A 187 6.98 9.76 6.94
CA SER A 187 5.99 9.69 8.03
C SER A 187 4.91 8.67 7.71
N PHE A 188 4.31 8.07 8.72
CA PHE A 188 3.31 7.02 8.51
C PHE A 188 2.21 7.05 9.56
N VAL A 189 1.06 6.49 9.21
CA VAL A 189 -0.10 6.35 10.09
C VAL A 189 -0.47 4.89 10.15
N VAL A 190 -0.68 4.38 11.37
CA VAL A 190 -1.18 3.03 11.60
C VAL A 190 -2.60 3.15 12.15
N VAL A 191 -3.52 2.38 11.57
CA VAL A 191 -4.91 2.22 12.03
C VAL A 191 -5.12 0.81 12.54
N TRP A 192 -6.04 0.63 13.49
CA TRP A 192 -6.39 -0.70 14.02
C TRP A 192 -7.76 -0.68 14.71
N GLU A 193 -8.31 -1.87 14.93
CA GLU A 193 -9.46 -2.11 15.80
C GLU A 193 -8.99 -2.28 17.25
N GLY A 194 -9.63 -1.57 18.18
CA GLY A 194 -9.34 -1.66 19.61
C GLY A 194 -10.59 -1.51 20.47
N VAL A 195 -10.55 -1.98 21.71
CA VAL A 195 -11.70 -1.85 22.62
C VAL A 195 -11.98 -0.39 22.99
N ASP A 196 -13.23 0.05 22.78
CA ASP A 196 -13.76 1.33 23.20
C ASP A 196 -14.82 1.19 24.34
N ALA A 197 -15.55 2.26 24.65
CA ALA A 197 -16.52 2.28 25.76
C ALA A 197 -17.77 1.39 25.53
N ASP A 198 -18.11 1.09 24.28
CA ASP A 198 -19.35 0.41 23.88
C ASP A 198 -19.11 -0.84 23.02
N GLY A 199 -17.87 -1.16 22.65
CA GLY A 199 -17.49 -2.33 21.86
C GLY A 199 -16.07 -2.23 21.31
N ASP A 200 -15.89 -2.58 20.03
CA ASP A 200 -14.68 -2.29 19.28
C ASP A 200 -14.83 -0.93 18.54
N GLY A 201 -13.82 -0.08 18.66
CA GLY A 201 -13.67 1.18 17.96
C GLY A 201 -12.44 1.18 17.03
N VAL A 202 -12.35 2.18 16.17
CA VAL A 202 -11.24 2.34 15.22
C VAL A 202 -10.32 3.44 15.71
N TYR A 203 -9.03 3.11 15.81
CA TYR A 203 -8.01 4.00 16.32
C TYR A 203 -6.93 4.26 15.28
N PHE A 204 -6.21 5.37 15.44
CA PHE A 204 -4.96 5.61 14.73
C PHE A 204 -3.87 6.18 15.63
N GLN A 205 -2.63 5.98 15.18
CA GLN A 205 -1.43 6.62 15.72
C GLN A 205 -0.57 7.08 14.54
N ARG A 206 -0.06 8.31 14.65
CA ARG A 206 0.83 8.91 13.65
C ARG A 206 2.27 8.80 14.11
N TYR A 207 3.18 8.69 13.15
CA TYR A 207 4.60 8.59 13.37
C TYR A 207 5.36 9.51 12.44
N ASP A 208 6.48 10.06 12.91
CA ASP A 208 7.46 10.70 12.04
C ASP A 208 8.28 9.65 11.28
N ALA A 209 9.07 10.11 10.32
CA ALA A 209 9.93 9.24 9.50
C ALA A 209 10.99 8.46 10.29
N THR A 210 11.21 8.79 11.56
CA THR A 210 12.12 8.07 12.46
C THR A 210 11.39 7.15 13.46
N GLY A 211 10.07 7.05 13.35
CA GLY A 211 9.23 6.21 14.20
C GLY A 211 8.89 6.82 15.56
N ASN A 212 9.06 8.13 15.76
CA ASN A 212 8.53 8.77 16.97
C ASN A 212 7.05 9.08 16.79
N THR A 213 6.26 8.95 17.86
CA THR A 213 4.83 9.26 17.83
C THR A 213 4.57 10.75 17.64
N LEU A 214 3.67 11.07 16.71
CA LEU A 214 3.17 12.42 16.44
C LEU A 214 1.81 12.62 17.10
N GLY A 215 1.86 12.98 18.39
CA GLY A 215 0.69 13.03 19.26
C GLY A 215 0.35 11.68 19.87
N GLY A 216 -0.83 11.56 20.47
CA GLY A 216 -1.30 10.33 21.06
C GLY A 216 -2.26 9.56 20.15
N GLU A 217 -2.53 8.33 20.56
CA GLU A 217 -3.57 7.47 20.02
C GLU A 217 -4.91 8.20 19.99
N THR A 218 -5.62 8.10 18.87
CA THR A 218 -6.85 8.85 18.62
C THR A 218 -7.94 7.90 18.12
N LEU A 219 -9.12 7.95 18.75
CA LEU A 219 -10.34 7.28 18.29
C LEU A 219 -10.90 8.02 17.07
N VAL A 220 -11.12 7.30 15.97
CA VAL A 220 -11.66 7.80 14.70
C VAL A 220 -13.18 7.88 14.76
N ASN A 221 -13.85 6.75 15.05
CA ASN A 221 -15.30 6.70 14.96
C ASN A 221 -15.97 7.63 16.00
N THR A 222 -16.96 8.39 15.53
CA THR A 222 -17.78 9.25 16.40
C THR A 222 -19.05 8.58 16.91
N SER A 223 -19.46 7.47 16.28
CA SER A 223 -20.54 6.59 16.75
C SER A 223 -19.91 5.35 17.37
N THR A 224 -20.25 5.09 18.62
CA THR A 224 -19.82 3.92 19.39
C THR A 224 -20.89 2.82 19.43
N ALA A 225 -22.03 3.01 18.74
CA ALA A 225 -23.09 2.03 18.73
C ALA A 225 -22.72 0.80 17.88
N GLY A 226 -22.34 -0.28 18.56
CA GLY A 226 -21.95 -1.54 17.93
C GLY A 226 -20.51 -1.53 17.40
N ASP A 227 -19.99 -2.72 17.09
CA ASP A 227 -18.59 -2.92 16.69
C ASP A 227 -18.25 -2.17 15.41
N GLN A 228 -17.08 -1.53 15.40
CA GLN A 228 -16.45 -0.92 14.24
C GLN A 228 -15.22 -1.74 13.86
N ASN A 229 -15.21 -2.30 12.66
CA ASN A 229 -14.25 -3.30 12.22
C ASN A 229 -13.60 -2.96 10.88
N THR A 230 -12.59 -3.75 10.52
CA THR A 230 -11.84 -3.81 9.28
C THR A 230 -11.40 -2.43 8.75
N PRO A 231 -10.63 -1.66 9.55
CA PRO A 231 -10.23 -0.33 9.16
C PRO A 231 -9.30 -0.37 7.95
N GLY A 232 -9.61 0.46 6.96
CA GLY A 232 -8.72 0.82 5.86
C GLY A 232 -8.26 2.26 6.02
N ILE A 233 -7.08 2.57 5.50
CA ILE A 233 -6.55 3.93 5.46
C ILE A 233 -6.02 4.20 4.05
N GLU A 234 -6.15 5.45 3.63
CA GLU A 234 -5.53 5.98 2.42
C GLU A 234 -5.01 7.39 2.73
N MET A 235 -3.81 7.72 2.26
CA MET A 235 -3.15 9.00 2.54
C MET A 235 -2.88 9.74 1.24
N HIS A 236 -3.34 10.98 1.20
CA HIS A 236 -3.07 11.89 0.11
C HIS A 236 -1.66 12.49 0.22
N THR A 237 -1.10 12.93 -0.90
CA THR A 237 0.26 13.50 -1.00
C THR A 237 0.47 14.83 -0.25
N ASP A 238 -0.58 15.40 0.35
CA ASP A 238 -0.50 16.56 1.23
C ASP A 238 -0.45 16.18 2.72
N GLY A 239 -0.39 14.87 3.02
CA GLY A 239 -0.37 14.30 4.37
C GLY A 239 -1.75 14.19 5.02
N SER A 240 -2.83 14.61 4.34
CA SER A 240 -4.18 14.29 4.81
C SER A 240 -4.52 12.83 4.52
N PHE A 241 -5.29 12.18 5.38
CA PHE A 241 -5.66 10.77 5.20
C PHE A 241 -7.14 10.57 5.49
N VAL A 242 -7.70 9.52 4.90
CA VAL A 242 -9.06 9.06 5.16
C VAL A 242 -8.96 7.69 5.80
N VAL A 243 -9.67 7.50 6.90
CA VAL A 243 -9.88 6.18 7.51
C VAL A 243 -11.29 5.74 7.19
N VAL A 244 -11.43 4.52 6.67
CA VAL A 244 -12.73 3.87 6.42
C VAL A 244 -12.87 2.65 7.30
N TRP A 245 -14.08 2.29 7.67
CA TRP A 245 -14.34 1.12 8.51
C TRP A 245 -15.75 0.58 8.31
N GLU A 246 -15.92 -0.70 8.62
CA GLU A 246 -17.22 -1.35 8.72
C GLU A 246 -17.85 -1.03 10.07
N GLY A 247 -19.13 -0.67 10.09
CA GLY A 247 -19.86 -0.42 11.33
C GLY A 247 -21.30 -0.91 11.26
N VAL A 248 -21.96 -0.98 12.42
CA VAL A 248 -23.37 -1.36 12.49
C VAL A 248 -24.26 -0.12 12.36
N ASP A 249 -25.11 -0.06 11.33
CA ASP A 249 -26.24 0.88 11.24
C ASP A 249 -27.59 0.19 11.52
N ALA A 250 -28.70 0.91 11.36
CA ALA A 250 -30.05 0.38 11.53
C ALA A 250 -30.37 -0.82 10.62
N ASP A 251 -29.66 -0.98 9.50
CA ASP A 251 -29.79 -2.07 8.53
C ASP A 251 -28.68 -3.13 8.65
N LYS A 252 -27.85 -3.01 9.70
CA LYS A 252 -26.89 -3.97 10.26
C LYS A 252 -25.51 -4.06 9.61
N ASN A 253 -25.20 -3.34 8.54
CA ASN A 253 -23.85 -3.23 7.96
C ASN A 253 -23.72 -1.95 7.14
N GLY A 254 -22.83 -1.03 7.53
CA GLY A 254 -22.50 0.19 6.77
C GLY A 254 -20.99 0.38 6.63
N VAL A 255 -20.57 1.02 5.54
CA VAL A 255 -19.20 1.52 5.36
C VAL A 255 -19.18 2.99 5.74
N TYR A 256 -18.29 3.35 6.66
CA TYR A 256 -18.12 4.71 7.16
C TYR A 256 -16.74 5.24 6.79
N GLY A 257 -16.59 6.55 6.78
CA GLY A 257 -15.31 7.20 6.51
C GLY A 257 -15.19 8.54 7.22
N GLN A 258 -13.98 8.84 7.70
CA GLN A 258 -13.62 10.14 8.25
C GLN A 258 -12.33 10.63 7.61
N ARG A 259 -12.32 11.92 7.26
CA ARG A 259 -11.18 12.68 6.75
C ARG A 259 -10.67 13.63 7.82
#